data_AF-L1K0S3-F1
#
_entry.id   AF-L1K0S3-F1
#
_cell.length_a   1.000
_cell.length_b   1.000
_cell.length_c   1.000
_cell.angle_alpha   90.00
_cell.angle_beta   90.00
_cell.angle_gamma   90.00
#
_symmetry.space_group_name_H-M   'P 1'
#
loop_
_entity.id
_entity.type
_entity.pdbx_description
1 polymer ?
#
loop_
_entity_poly.entity_id
_entity_poly.type
_entity_poly.pdbx_seq_one_letter_code
_entity_poly.pdbx_strand_id
1 'polypeptide(L)'
;MRISAHRSSMKKQDVANSAASQEAEALQLRASERQLSAFARRLWYRAVEILESMYRNLRSSGITMRSYNRAYDVMSRILESPSARGLMVGRNLHQIILCILFGACKSEGEGNVTFKVLVCQHKAVYNNQDSDLLYWNVLLDENKLGNIIEFYNQKLVPVCKEFVHSDIHDLSSTTPPSSPFSVKKYVRRNVTISPMLQDRVISISMSPKTNRLMTYESSRVGMREGEEHEQNLRLNKRQKPMESER
;
A
#
# COMPACT_ATOMS: atom_id res chain seq x y z
N MET A 1 37.90 -31.77 -53.27
CA MET A 1 38.19 -31.03 -52.02
C MET A 1 37.35 -29.74 -51.88
N ARG A 2 36.02 -29.81 -51.71
CA ARG A 2 35.17 -28.59 -51.50
C ARG A 2 34.14 -28.69 -50.37
N ILE A 3 34.10 -29.80 -49.62
CA ILE A 3 33.06 -30.04 -48.61
C ILE A 3 33.43 -29.44 -47.23
N SER A 4 34.70 -29.08 -46.99
CA SER A 4 35.17 -28.67 -45.65
C SER A 4 34.84 -27.23 -45.24
N ALA A 5 34.53 -26.32 -46.16
CA ALA A 5 34.30 -24.91 -45.84
C ALA A 5 32.88 -24.64 -45.30
N HIS A 6 31.89 -25.47 -45.64
CA HIS A 6 30.50 -25.20 -45.27
C HIS A 6 30.19 -25.49 -43.79
N ARG A 7 30.88 -26.46 -43.17
CA ARG A 7 30.70 -26.83 -41.76
C ARG A 7 31.18 -25.76 -40.78
N SER A 8 32.16 -24.93 -41.15
CA SER A 8 32.68 -23.89 -40.27
C SER A 8 31.79 -22.65 -40.18
N SER A 9 30.92 -22.43 -41.18
CA SER A 9 29.97 -21.31 -41.19
C SER A 9 28.75 -21.60 -40.30
N MET A 10 28.23 -22.83 -40.33
CA MET A 10 27.05 -23.20 -39.53
C MET A 10 27.32 -23.13 -38.02
N LYS A 11 28.49 -23.58 -37.55
CA LYS A 11 28.86 -23.50 -36.11
C LYS A 11 28.95 -22.08 -35.56
N LYS A 12 29.29 -21.07 -36.37
CA LYS A 12 29.33 -19.67 -35.90
C LYS A 12 27.93 -19.07 -35.74
N GLN A 13 26.98 -19.52 -36.57
CA GLN A 13 25.62 -19.02 -36.54
C GLN A 13 24.85 -19.53 -35.32
N ASP A 14 25.08 -20.79 -34.92
CA ASP A 14 24.45 -21.38 -33.72
C ASP A 14 24.92 -20.72 -32.40
N VAL A 15 26.21 -20.36 -32.31
CA VAL A 15 26.77 -19.69 -31.12
C VAL A 15 26.24 -18.26 -30.98
N ALA A 16 26.12 -17.52 -32.09
CA ALA A 16 25.58 -16.17 -32.07
C ALA A 16 24.08 -16.15 -31.68
N ASN A 17 23.30 -17.13 -32.17
CA ASN A 17 21.89 -17.27 -31.80
C ASN A 17 21.71 -17.64 -30.32
N SER A 18 22.59 -18.49 -29.77
CA SER A 18 22.57 -18.84 -28.34
C SER A 18 22.89 -17.64 -27.45
N ALA A 19 23.88 -16.81 -27.81
CA ALA A 19 24.26 -15.63 -27.02
C ALA A 19 23.15 -14.57 -27.00
N ALA A 20 22.51 -14.31 -28.14
CA ALA A 20 21.40 -13.36 -28.23
C ALA A 20 20.18 -13.81 -27.40
N SER A 21 19.89 -15.11 -27.38
CA SER A 21 18.81 -15.67 -26.55
C SER A 21 19.07 -15.49 -25.04
N GLN A 22 20.30 -15.73 -24.58
CA GLN A 22 20.68 -15.54 -23.17
C GLN A 22 20.63 -14.07 -22.75
N GLU A 23 21.04 -13.14 -23.63
CA GLU A 23 20.97 -11.71 -23.34
C GLU A 23 19.52 -11.21 -23.24
N ALA A 24 18.62 -11.70 -24.11
CA ALA A 24 17.20 -11.37 -24.05
C ALA A 24 16.55 -11.86 -22.74
N GLU A 25 16.85 -13.08 -22.31
CA GLU A 25 16.35 -13.64 -21.04
C GLU A 25 16.87 -12.85 -19.84
N ALA A 26 18.15 -12.47 -19.82
CA ALA A 26 18.72 -11.65 -18.75
C ALA A 26 18.08 -10.24 -18.68
N LEU A 27 17.76 -9.64 -19.83
CA LEU A 27 17.05 -8.36 -19.89
C LEU A 27 15.61 -8.48 -19.35
N GLN A 28 14.91 -9.57 -19.69
CA GLN A 28 13.57 -9.84 -19.19
C GLN A 28 13.57 -10.06 -17.68
N LEU A 29 14.53 -10.81 -17.14
CA LEU A 29 14.72 -11.01 -15.70
C LEU A 29 14.92 -9.66 -14.98
N ARG A 30 15.86 -8.83 -15.46
CA ARG A 30 16.11 -7.49 -14.88
C ARG A 30 14.90 -6.57 -14.93
N ALA A 31 14.10 -6.64 -16.00
CA ALA A 31 12.86 -5.88 -16.10
C ALA A 31 11.83 -6.32 -15.05
N SER A 32 11.67 -7.63 -14.86
CA SER A 32 10.77 -8.21 -13.85
C SER A 32 11.18 -7.84 -12.42
N GLU A 33 12.48 -7.87 -12.11
CA GLU A 33 13.01 -7.47 -10.80
C GLU A 33 12.70 -6.00 -10.47
N ARG A 34 12.83 -5.10 -11.46
CA ARG A 34 12.48 -3.69 -11.29
C ARG A 34 10.99 -3.49 -11.02
N GLN A 35 10.14 -4.22 -11.75
CA GLN A 35 8.69 -4.15 -11.55
C GLN A 35 8.28 -4.68 -10.17
N LEU A 36 8.86 -5.81 -9.74
CA LEU A 36 8.64 -6.38 -8.41
C LEU A 36 9.11 -5.43 -7.31
N SER A 37 10.28 -4.80 -7.47
CA SER A 37 10.79 -3.82 -6.51
C SER A 37 9.88 -2.59 -6.40
N ALA A 38 9.39 -2.07 -7.52
CA ALA A 38 8.46 -0.95 -7.53
C ALA A 38 7.11 -1.33 -6.88
N PHE A 39 6.61 -2.54 -7.14
CA PHE A 39 5.40 -3.05 -6.51
C PHE A 39 5.56 -3.21 -5.00
N ALA A 40 6.65 -3.86 -4.54
CA ALA A 40 6.94 -4.06 -3.12
C ALA A 40 7.00 -2.73 -2.36
N ARG A 41 7.60 -1.70 -2.99
CA ARG A 41 7.67 -0.36 -2.41
C ARG A 41 6.29 0.29 -2.27
N ARG A 42 5.43 0.19 -3.29
CA ARG A 42 4.05 0.71 -3.22
C ARG A 42 3.24 -0.03 -2.14
N LEU A 43 3.39 -1.35 -2.07
CA LEU A 43 2.75 -2.19 -1.07
C LEU A 43 3.18 -1.78 0.35
N TRP A 44 4.48 -1.54 0.56
CA TRP A 44 5.02 -1.05 1.82
C TRP A 44 4.44 0.30 2.20
N TYR A 45 4.45 1.29 1.30
CA TYR A 45 3.87 2.61 1.60
C TYR A 45 2.40 2.51 1.95
N ARG A 46 1.64 1.69 1.23
CA ARG A 46 0.23 1.48 1.55
C ARG A 46 0.04 0.82 2.91
N ALA A 47 0.89 -0.13 3.28
CA ALA A 47 0.84 -0.79 4.58
C ALA A 47 1.14 0.19 5.72
N VAL A 48 2.17 1.03 5.57
CA VAL A 48 2.53 2.07 6.55
C VAL A 48 1.41 3.09 6.70
N GLU A 49 0.81 3.55 5.60
CA GLU A 49 -0.33 4.47 5.62
C GLU A 49 -1.52 3.89 6.42
N ILE A 50 -1.83 2.61 6.22
CA ILE A 50 -2.91 1.94 6.96
C ILE A 50 -2.54 1.80 8.44
N LEU A 51 -1.32 1.36 8.75
CA LEU A 51 -0.81 1.24 10.12
C LEU A 51 -0.88 2.58 10.87
N GLU A 52 -0.40 3.67 10.26
CA GLU A 52 -0.43 5.00 10.85
C GLU A 52 -1.86 5.49 11.09
N SER A 53 -2.75 5.31 10.11
CA SER A 53 -4.15 5.72 10.23
C SER A 53 -4.86 4.96 11.36
N MET A 54 -4.64 3.64 11.44
CA MET A 54 -5.18 2.81 12.51
C MET A 54 -4.60 3.22 13.88
N TYR A 55 -3.28 3.41 13.98
CA TYR A 55 -2.63 3.85 15.20
C TYR A 55 -3.22 5.17 15.72
N ARG A 56 -3.36 6.18 14.85
CA ARG A 56 -3.95 7.48 15.22
C ARG A 56 -5.35 7.34 15.81
N ASN A 57 -6.19 6.48 15.22
CA ASN A 57 -7.56 6.26 15.71
C ASN A 57 -7.62 5.38 16.97
N LEU A 58 -6.66 4.48 17.16
CA LEU A 58 -6.60 3.60 18.32
C LEU A 58 -5.95 4.26 19.55
N ARG A 59 -5.36 5.46 19.44
CA ARG A 59 -4.71 6.14 20.59
C ARG A 59 -5.66 6.30 21.78
N SER A 60 -6.92 6.61 21.53
CA SER A 60 -7.95 6.72 22.58
C SER A 60 -8.31 5.37 23.22
N SER A 61 -8.06 4.27 22.52
CA SER A 61 -8.29 2.90 22.98
C SER A 61 -7.09 2.29 23.72
N GLY A 62 -6.00 3.06 23.89
CA GLY A 62 -4.86 2.67 24.70
C GLY A 62 -3.69 2.03 23.95
N ILE A 63 -3.65 2.10 22.61
CA ILE A 63 -2.46 1.66 21.87
C ILE A 63 -1.26 2.56 22.18
N THR A 64 -0.11 1.97 22.49
CA THR A 64 1.13 2.72 22.72
C THR A 64 1.96 2.87 21.46
N MET A 65 2.91 3.81 21.49
CA MET A 65 3.91 3.94 20.42
C MET A 65 4.77 2.67 20.28
N ARG A 66 4.99 1.92 21.38
CA ARG A 66 5.77 0.67 21.35
C ARG A 66 5.06 -0.38 20.51
N SER A 67 3.76 -0.60 20.74
CA SER A 67 2.93 -1.50 19.92
C SER A 67 2.90 -1.09 18.45
N TYR A 68 2.82 0.21 18.15
CA TYR A 68 2.91 0.70 16.77
C TYR A 68 4.25 0.37 16.12
N ASN A 69 5.37 0.68 16.78
CA ASN A 69 6.71 0.37 16.27
C ASN A 69 6.88 -1.14 16.06
N ARG A 70 6.39 -1.95 17.02
CA ARG A 70 6.41 -3.40 16.92
C ARG A 70 5.62 -3.91 15.71
N ALA A 71 4.44 -3.34 15.47
CA ALA A 71 3.62 -3.67 14.30
C ALA A 71 4.32 -3.28 12.98
N TYR A 72 4.97 -2.12 12.95
CA TYR A 72 5.78 -1.66 11.82
C TYR A 72 6.91 -2.65 11.49
N ASP A 73 7.67 -3.06 12.51
CA ASP A 73 8.79 -4.00 12.35
C ASP A 73 8.31 -5.37 11.85
N VAL A 74 7.22 -5.89 12.41
CA VAL A 74 6.62 -7.17 11.97
C VAL A 74 6.16 -7.08 10.52
N MET A 75 5.53 -5.97 10.11
CA MET A 75 5.12 -5.78 8.71
C MET A 75 6.33 -5.74 7.76
N SER A 76 7.42 -5.06 8.17
CA SER A 76 8.67 -5.03 7.40
C SER A 76 9.22 -6.44 7.19
N ARG A 77 9.33 -7.20 8.29
CA ARG A 77 9.84 -8.59 8.28
C ARG A 77 8.98 -9.53 7.44
N ILE A 78 7.65 -9.37 7.44
CA ILE A 78 6.75 -10.15 6.58
C ILE A 78 7.03 -9.89 5.10
N LEU A 79 7.30 -8.65 4.71
CA LEU A 79 7.57 -8.30 3.31
C LEU A 79 8.97 -8.74 2.85
N GLU A 80 9.94 -8.71 3.74
CA GLU A 80 11.32 -9.12 3.45
C GLU A 80 11.47 -10.64 3.41
N SER A 81 10.85 -11.35 4.36
CA SER A 81 10.99 -12.80 4.50
C SER A 81 10.23 -13.56 3.42
N PRO A 82 10.90 -14.40 2.60
CA PRO A 82 10.22 -15.25 1.62
C PRO A 82 9.18 -16.19 2.25
N SER A 83 9.47 -16.75 3.43
CA SER A 83 8.56 -17.68 4.12
C SER A 83 7.31 -16.98 4.65
N ALA A 84 7.43 -15.73 5.11
CA ALA A 84 6.30 -14.98 5.65
C ALA A 84 5.45 -14.30 4.57
N ARG A 85 6.01 -13.99 3.39
CA ARG A 85 5.26 -13.43 2.25
C ARG A 85 4.07 -14.28 1.82
N GLY A 86 4.10 -15.59 2.06
CA GLY A 86 2.96 -16.50 1.85
C GLY A 86 1.70 -16.10 2.62
N LEU A 87 1.83 -15.36 3.74
CA LEU A 87 0.69 -14.82 4.48
C LEU A 87 -0.14 -13.83 3.66
N MET A 88 0.43 -13.19 2.64
CA MET A 88 -0.27 -12.18 1.84
C MET A 88 -1.01 -12.76 0.64
N VAL A 89 -0.69 -13.99 0.23
CA VAL A 89 -1.26 -14.62 -0.97
C VAL A 89 -2.75 -14.88 -0.75
N GLY A 90 -3.59 -14.34 -1.64
CA GLY A 90 -5.05 -14.51 -1.58
C GLY A 90 -5.73 -13.78 -0.41
N ARG A 91 -5.02 -12.89 0.29
CA ARG A 91 -5.55 -12.14 1.44
C ARG A 91 -5.50 -10.64 1.23
N ASN A 92 -6.36 -9.93 1.93
CA ASN A 92 -6.40 -8.49 1.89
C ASN A 92 -5.34 -7.90 2.84
N LEU A 93 -4.63 -6.86 2.39
CA LEU A 93 -3.61 -6.17 3.20
C LEU A 93 -4.15 -5.68 4.55
N HIS A 94 -5.39 -5.21 4.60
CA HIS A 94 -6.03 -4.75 5.83
C HIS A 94 -6.21 -5.89 6.85
N GLN A 95 -6.51 -7.12 6.41
CA GLN A 95 -6.60 -8.29 7.30
C GLN A 95 -5.25 -8.55 7.98
N ILE A 96 -4.17 -8.49 7.20
CA ILE A 96 -2.80 -8.70 7.69
C ILE A 96 -2.45 -7.63 8.73
N ILE A 97 -2.71 -6.35 8.43
CA ILE A 97 -2.36 -5.23 9.31
C ILE A 97 -3.13 -5.28 10.62
N LEU A 98 -4.44 -5.59 10.60
CA LEU A 98 -5.23 -5.73 11.82
C LEU A 98 -4.70 -6.85 12.72
N CYS A 99 -4.30 -7.97 12.13
CA CYS A 99 -3.71 -9.08 12.87
C CYS A 99 -2.34 -8.74 13.47
N ILE A 100 -1.51 -8.01 12.73
CA ILE A 100 -0.19 -7.55 13.21
C ILE A 100 -0.36 -6.57 14.37
N LEU A 101 -1.27 -5.58 14.25
CA LEU A 101 -1.57 -4.63 15.33
C LEU A 101 -2.07 -5.36 16.58
N PHE A 102 -3.00 -6.30 16.42
CA PHE A 102 -3.47 -7.10 17.55
C PHE A 102 -2.33 -7.88 18.22
N GLY A 103 -1.47 -8.53 17.42
CA GLY A 103 -0.32 -9.27 17.92
C GLY A 103 0.66 -8.38 18.70
N ALA A 104 0.94 -7.19 18.18
CA ALA A 104 1.82 -6.21 18.81
C ALA A 104 1.25 -5.67 20.13
N CYS A 105 -0.02 -5.26 20.16
CA CYS A 105 -0.70 -4.86 21.40
C CYS A 105 -0.67 -5.99 22.44
N LYS A 106 -0.92 -7.23 21.99
CA LYS A 106 -0.91 -8.39 22.88
C LYS A 106 0.47 -8.67 23.46
N SER A 107 1.55 -8.51 22.69
CA SER A 107 2.92 -8.70 23.20
C SER A 107 3.34 -7.63 24.20
N GLU A 108 2.83 -6.40 24.07
CA GLU A 108 3.09 -5.30 25.00
C GLU A 108 2.15 -5.30 26.23
N GLY A 109 1.26 -6.30 26.35
CA GLY A 109 0.32 -6.42 27.47
C GLY A 109 -0.89 -5.47 27.40
N GLU A 110 -1.19 -4.89 26.25
CA GLU A 110 -2.30 -3.96 26.05
C GLU A 110 -3.65 -4.69 25.88
N GLY A 111 -4.17 -5.26 26.97
CA GLY A 111 -5.39 -6.07 26.96
C GLY A 111 -6.68 -5.34 26.50
N ASN A 112 -6.67 -4.01 26.47
CA ASN A 112 -7.83 -3.21 26.04
C ASN A 112 -8.06 -3.24 24.53
N VAL A 113 -7.02 -3.54 23.74
CA VAL A 113 -7.10 -3.56 22.27
C VAL A 113 -7.52 -4.94 21.80
N THR A 114 -8.83 -5.14 21.68
CA THR A 114 -9.41 -6.39 21.16
C THR A 114 -9.66 -6.33 19.64
N PHE A 115 -9.82 -7.48 18.99
CA PHE A 115 -10.25 -7.51 17.57
C PHE A 115 -11.54 -6.74 17.32
N LYS A 116 -12.48 -6.76 18.28
CA LYS A 116 -13.73 -5.97 18.19
C LYS A 116 -13.43 -4.47 18.09
N VAL A 117 -12.53 -3.96 18.93
CA VAL A 117 -12.10 -2.56 18.91
C VAL A 117 -11.38 -2.24 17.60
N LEU A 118 -10.43 -3.08 17.19
CA LEU A 118 -9.69 -2.91 15.93
C LEU A 118 -10.61 -2.85 14.71
N VAL A 119 -11.55 -3.79 14.61
CA VAL A 119 -12.54 -3.82 13.52
C VAL A 119 -13.44 -2.58 13.55
N CYS A 120 -13.92 -2.18 14.72
CA CYS A 120 -14.76 -0.99 14.86
C CYS A 120 -14.03 0.28 14.39
N GLN A 121 -12.78 0.48 14.83
CA GLN A 121 -11.97 1.63 14.42
C GLN A 121 -11.65 1.57 12.93
N HIS A 122 -11.32 0.38 12.40
CA HIS A 122 -11.07 0.22 10.98
C HIS A 122 -12.28 0.60 10.12
N LYS A 123 -13.49 0.16 10.51
CA LYS A 123 -14.73 0.52 9.82
C LYS A 123 -14.94 2.04 9.83
N ALA A 124 -14.70 2.70 10.96
CA ALA A 124 -14.83 4.14 11.08
C ALA A 124 -13.88 4.92 10.15
N VAL A 125 -12.66 4.41 9.94
CA VAL A 125 -11.65 5.07 9.10
C VAL A 125 -11.91 4.87 7.61
N TYR A 126 -12.23 3.64 7.21
CA TYR A 126 -12.27 3.26 5.79
C TYR A 126 -13.68 3.20 5.19
N ASN A 127 -14.72 3.40 6.00
CA ASN A 127 -16.14 3.53 5.59
C ASN A 127 -16.59 2.54 4.49
N ASN A 128 -16.17 1.27 4.60
CA ASN A 128 -16.49 0.26 3.60
C ASN A 128 -17.90 -0.30 3.87
N GLN A 129 -18.83 -0.05 2.94
CA GLN A 129 -20.22 -0.51 3.02
C GLN A 129 -20.35 -2.05 3.11
N ASP A 130 -19.38 -2.80 2.57
CA ASP A 130 -19.29 -4.28 2.68
C ASP A 130 -18.19 -4.76 3.65
N SER A 131 -17.88 -3.98 4.69
CA SER A 131 -16.72 -4.24 5.57
C SER A 131 -16.77 -5.59 6.28
N ASP A 132 -17.94 -6.20 6.51
CA ASP A 132 -18.03 -7.42 7.30
C ASP A 132 -17.36 -8.62 6.63
N LEU A 133 -17.47 -8.76 5.30
CA LEU A 133 -16.83 -9.86 4.57
C LEU A 133 -15.30 -9.82 4.72
N LEU A 134 -14.71 -8.64 4.88
CA LEU A 134 -13.27 -8.50 5.11
C LEU A 134 -12.80 -9.24 6.37
N TYR A 135 -13.65 -9.35 7.39
CA TYR A 135 -13.28 -9.95 8.68
C TYR A 135 -13.81 -11.38 8.85
N TRP A 136 -14.88 -11.74 8.14
CA TRP A 136 -15.51 -13.06 8.21
C TRP A 136 -15.04 -14.02 7.10
N ASN A 137 -14.54 -13.50 5.98
CA ASN A 137 -14.06 -14.29 4.84
C ASN A 137 -12.55 -14.07 4.62
N VAL A 138 -11.75 -14.65 5.50
CA VAL A 138 -10.29 -14.65 5.42
C VAL A 138 -9.81 -16.03 4.98
N LEU A 139 -8.96 -16.08 3.97
CA LEU A 139 -8.39 -17.33 3.46
C LEU A 139 -7.53 -18.00 4.54
N LEU A 140 -7.89 -19.20 5.00
CA LEU A 140 -7.06 -19.99 5.89
C LEU A 140 -6.12 -20.85 5.03
N ASP A 141 -6.71 -21.72 4.22
CA ASP A 141 -6.04 -22.64 3.29
C ASP A 141 -6.68 -22.54 1.90
N GLU A 142 -6.13 -23.23 0.89
CA GLU A 142 -6.46 -23.06 -0.53
C GLU A 142 -7.97 -22.93 -0.85
N ASN A 143 -8.83 -23.67 -0.16
CA ASN A 143 -10.28 -23.63 -0.35
C ASN A 143 -11.07 -23.43 0.96
N LYS A 144 -10.40 -22.99 2.03
CA LYS A 144 -11.03 -22.82 3.34
C LYS A 144 -11.01 -21.36 3.74
N LEU A 145 -12.20 -20.79 3.90
CA LEU A 145 -12.39 -19.46 4.50
C LEU A 145 -12.70 -19.62 5.99
N GLY A 146 -12.31 -18.61 6.76
CA GLY A 146 -12.64 -18.47 8.16
C GLY A 146 -12.59 -17.00 8.57
N ASN A 147 -12.80 -16.73 9.85
CA ASN A 147 -12.76 -15.35 10.34
C ASN A 147 -11.32 -14.88 10.64
N ILE A 148 -11.16 -13.57 10.85
CA ILE A 148 -9.86 -12.93 11.09
C ILE A 148 -9.15 -13.44 12.34
N ILE A 149 -9.90 -13.87 13.36
CA ILE A 149 -9.34 -14.43 14.60
C ILE A 149 -8.79 -15.84 14.33
N GLU A 150 -9.50 -16.65 13.55
CA GLU A 150 -9.02 -17.96 13.11
C GLU A 150 -7.76 -17.83 12.27
N PHE A 151 -7.72 -16.90 11.33
CA PHE A 151 -6.52 -16.63 10.54
C PHE A 151 -5.34 -16.21 11.42
N TYR A 152 -5.56 -15.29 12.36
CA TYR A 152 -4.54 -14.86 13.31
C TYR A 152 -3.94 -16.03 14.07
N ASN A 153 -4.78 -16.86 14.69
CA ASN A 153 -4.33 -17.98 15.52
C ASN A 153 -3.69 -19.11 14.69
N GLN A 154 -4.26 -19.46 13.55
CA GLN A 154 -3.86 -20.65 12.78
C GLN A 154 -2.72 -20.39 11.79
N LYS A 155 -2.60 -19.16 11.26
CA LYS A 155 -1.63 -18.85 10.19
C LYS A 155 -0.63 -17.78 10.58
N LEU A 156 -1.09 -16.66 11.15
CA LEU A 156 -0.19 -15.54 11.44
C LEU A 156 0.73 -15.81 12.63
N VAL A 157 0.19 -16.27 13.77
CA VAL A 157 1.00 -16.55 14.97
C VAL A 157 2.12 -17.58 14.70
N PRO A 158 1.86 -18.74 14.06
CA PRO A 158 2.92 -19.72 13.79
C PRO A 158 4.08 -19.19 12.94
N VAL A 159 3.80 -18.29 12.00
CA VAL A 159 4.81 -17.68 11.12
C VAL A 159 5.53 -16.54 11.82
N CYS A 160 4.79 -15.68 12.53
CA CYS A 160 5.36 -14.47 13.11
C CYS A 160 5.98 -14.67 14.50
N LYS A 161 5.78 -15.83 15.15
CA LYS A 161 6.40 -16.13 16.46
C LYS A 161 7.92 -15.91 16.46
N GLU A 162 8.58 -16.25 15.35
CA GLU A 162 10.03 -16.10 15.17
C GLU A 162 10.44 -14.63 15.20
N PHE A 163 9.63 -13.75 14.62
CA PHE A 163 9.87 -12.31 14.65
C PHE A 163 9.57 -11.69 16.02
N VAL A 164 8.65 -12.29 16.76
CA VAL A 164 8.24 -11.78 18.08
C VAL A 164 9.26 -12.16 19.17
N HIS A 165 9.91 -13.32 19.05
CA HIS A 165 10.80 -13.85 20.11
C HIS A 165 12.28 -13.54 19.89
N SER A 166 12.67 -13.11 18.69
CA SER A 166 14.08 -12.80 18.37
C SER A 166 14.64 -11.58 19.12
N ASP A 167 13.79 -10.70 19.66
CA ASP A 167 14.22 -9.37 20.12
C ASP A 167 14.25 -9.22 21.65
N ILE A 168 14.10 -10.31 22.41
CA ILE A 168 14.21 -10.26 23.89
C ILE A 168 15.68 -10.07 24.34
N HIS A 169 16.68 -10.22 23.46
CA HIS A 169 18.09 -10.14 23.85
C HIS A 169 18.88 -8.88 23.42
N ASP A 170 18.37 -7.98 22.57
CA ASP A 170 19.15 -6.84 22.04
C ASP A 170 18.48 -5.45 22.18
N LEU A 171 17.89 -5.17 23.35
CA LEU A 171 17.35 -3.84 23.68
C LEU A 171 18.45 -2.86 24.15
N SER A 172 19.37 -2.47 23.26
CA SER A 172 20.30 -1.35 23.51
C SER A 172 20.54 -0.38 22.35
N SER A 173 19.67 -0.31 21.33
CA SER A 173 19.78 0.74 20.30
C SER A 173 18.42 1.31 19.88
N THR A 174 18.01 2.33 20.62
CA THR A 174 16.85 3.19 20.34
C THR A 174 17.11 4.06 19.10
N THR A 175 17.00 3.47 17.91
CA THR A 175 16.81 4.20 16.65
C THR A 175 15.88 3.38 15.78
N PRO A 176 14.75 3.94 15.29
CA PRO A 176 13.88 3.20 14.37
C PRO A 176 14.69 2.80 13.13
N PRO A 177 14.65 1.53 12.70
CA PRO A 177 15.36 1.10 11.52
C PRO A 177 14.83 1.89 10.33
N SER A 178 15.72 2.64 9.69
CA SER A 178 15.48 3.22 8.38
C SER A 178 15.01 2.12 7.43
N SER A 179 13.80 2.28 6.89
CA SER A 179 13.16 1.47 5.83
C SER A 179 14.10 0.48 5.12
N PRO A 180 13.76 -0.83 5.02
CA PRO A 180 14.60 -1.86 4.39
C PRO A 180 14.89 -1.60 2.91
N PHE A 181 14.07 -0.77 2.26
CA PHE A 181 14.38 -0.19 0.96
C PHE A 181 15.35 0.99 1.13
N SER A 182 16.55 0.69 1.62
CA SER A 182 17.65 1.65 1.64
C SER A 182 18.10 1.84 0.19
N VAL A 183 17.45 2.79 -0.50
CA VAL A 183 17.90 3.28 -1.80
C VAL A 183 19.34 3.72 -1.58
N LYS A 184 20.29 3.03 -2.23
CA LYS A 184 21.67 3.50 -2.35
C LYS A 184 21.59 4.97 -2.75
N LYS A 185 21.81 5.87 -1.79
CA LYS A 185 21.89 7.30 -2.06
C LYS A 185 23.08 7.41 -3.00
N TYR A 186 22.80 7.66 -4.28
CA TYR A 186 23.82 8.15 -5.18
C TYR A 186 24.41 9.37 -4.48
N VAL A 187 25.66 9.23 -4.03
CA VAL A 187 26.48 10.33 -3.54
C VAL A 187 26.48 11.35 -4.66
N ARG A 188 25.68 12.41 -4.52
CA ARG A 188 25.74 13.53 -5.45
C ARG A 188 27.15 14.09 -5.30
N ARG A 189 27.97 13.90 -6.33
CA ARG A 189 29.22 14.63 -6.50
C ARG A 189 28.90 16.11 -6.35
N ASN A 190 29.69 16.79 -5.53
CA ASN A 190 29.61 18.22 -5.25
C ASN A 190 29.36 19.00 -6.55
N VAL A 191 28.13 19.50 -6.71
CA VAL A 191 27.82 20.51 -7.71
C VAL A 191 28.17 21.84 -7.07
N THR A 192 29.28 22.43 -7.52
CA THR A 192 29.66 23.80 -7.20
C THR A 192 28.58 24.73 -7.75
N ILE A 193 27.81 25.36 -6.87
CA ILE A 193 26.81 26.36 -7.24
C ILE A 193 27.56 27.69 -7.39
N SER A 194 27.73 28.16 -8.62
CA SER A 194 28.17 29.53 -8.87
C SER A 194 27.06 30.51 -8.47
N PRO A 195 27.40 31.68 -7.88
CA PRO A 195 26.42 32.67 -7.47
C PRO A 195 25.69 33.24 -8.69
N MET A 196 24.36 33.20 -8.63
CA MET A 196 23.46 33.67 -9.67
C MET A 196 23.37 35.20 -9.59
N LEU A 197 23.83 35.89 -10.63
CA LEU A 197 23.61 37.32 -10.83
C LEU A 197 22.10 37.60 -10.89
N GLN A 198 21.62 38.41 -9.94
CA GLN A 198 20.31 39.03 -9.98
C GLN A 198 20.33 40.11 -11.05
N ASP A 199 19.67 39.85 -12.19
CA ASP A 199 19.04 40.93 -12.94
C ASP A 199 18.06 40.41 -13.99
N ARG A 200 16.95 41.16 -14.12
CA ARG A 200 15.89 41.13 -15.15
C ARG A 200 14.62 40.33 -14.85
N VAL A 201 13.62 41.12 -14.41
CA VAL A 201 12.20 41.10 -14.78
C VAL A 201 11.85 40.08 -15.87
N ILE A 202 11.20 38.99 -15.48
CA ILE A 202 10.58 38.03 -16.40
C ILE A 202 9.09 38.36 -16.48
N SER A 203 8.68 38.94 -17.60
CA SER A 203 7.29 38.96 -18.03
C SER A 203 6.85 37.51 -18.29
N ILE A 204 5.81 37.07 -17.57
CA ILE A 204 5.25 35.73 -17.70
C ILE A 204 4.45 35.68 -19.00
N SER A 205 5.13 35.38 -20.10
CA SER A 205 4.52 35.00 -21.37
C SER A 205 4.06 33.54 -21.27
N MET A 206 2.76 33.34 -21.02
CA MET A 206 2.13 32.02 -21.01
C MET A 206 1.99 31.48 -22.44
N SER A 207 2.26 30.19 -22.62
CA SER A 207 2.08 29.54 -23.92
C SER A 207 0.60 29.52 -24.34
N PRO A 208 0.25 29.61 -25.64
CA PRO A 208 -1.13 29.62 -26.13
C PRO A 208 -1.97 28.39 -25.70
N LYS A 209 -1.32 27.27 -25.38
CA LYS A 209 -1.99 26.05 -24.91
C LYS A 209 -2.50 26.17 -23.47
N THR A 210 -1.85 26.96 -22.63
CA THR A 210 -2.22 27.11 -21.21
C THR A 210 -3.43 28.03 -21.03
N ASN A 211 -3.62 29.01 -21.94
CA ASN A 211 -4.78 29.92 -21.88
C ASN A 211 -6.11 29.24 -22.25
N ARG A 212 -6.11 28.20 -23.09
CA ARG A 212 -7.35 27.49 -23.49
C ARG A 212 -7.93 26.60 -22.39
N LEU A 213 -7.13 26.16 -21.42
CA LEU A 213 -7.61 25.27 -20.36
C LEU A 213 -8.39 26.04 -19.28
N MET A 214 -7.97 27.27 -18.97
CA MET A 214 -8.59 28.08 -17.91
C MET A 214 -9.94 28.69 -18.32
N THR A 215 -10.28 28.73 -19.62
CA THR A 215 -11.58 29.26 -20.07
C THR A 215 -12.70 28.22 -20.03
N TYR A 216 -12.40 26.93 -19.87
CA TYR A 216 -13.42 25.87 -19.93
C TYR A 216 -14.04 25.48 -18.58
N GLU A 217 -13.40 25.83 -17.46
CA GLU A 217 -13.94 25.51 -16.12
C GLU A 217 -14.96 26.54 -15.60
N SER A 218 -14.90 27.80 -16.05
CA SER A 218 -15.87 28.83 -15.61
C SER A 218 -17.28 28.66 -16.16
N SER A 219 -17.50 27.79 -17.16
CA SER A 219 -18.84 27.57 -17.75
C SER A 219 -19.60 26.37 -17.18
N ARG A 220 -19.02 25.58 -16.26
CA ARG A 220 -19.71 24.40 -15.69
C ARG A 220 -20.31 24.59 -14.30
N VAL A 221 -19.98 25.68 -13.60
CA VAL A 221 -20.46 25.91 -12.23
C VAL A 221 -21.88 26.51 -12.20
N GLY A 222 -22.38 27.09 -13.30
CA GLY A 222 -23.68 27.78 -13.33
C GLY A 222 -24.93 26.91 -13.62
N MET A 223 -24.80 25.59 -13.83
CA MET A 223 -25.92 24.75 -14.27
C MET A 223 -26.40 23.72 -13.24
N ARG A 224 -25.78 23.63 -12.05
CA ARG A 224 -26.20 22.65 -11.02
C ARG A 224 -27.08 23.20 -9.90
N GLU A 225 -27.20 24.52 -9.75
CA GLU A 225 -28.01 25.10 -8.67
C GLU A 225 -29.51 25.23 -9.03
N GLY A 226 -29.90 24.96 -10.28
CA GLY A 226 -31.30 25.07 -10.73
C GLY A 226 -32.18 23.85 -10.46
N GLU A 227 -31.62 22.65 -10.36
CA GLU A 227 -32.41 21.40 -10.31
C GLU A 227 -32.79 20.97 -8.88
N GLU A 228 -32.03 21.36 -7.85
CA GLU A 228 -32.34 20.99 -6.45
C GLU A 228 -33.52 21.79 -5.87
N HIS A 229 -33.81 22.98 -6.39
CA HIS A 229 -34.91 23.79 -5.87
C HIS A 229 -36.30 23.29 -6.33
N GLU A 230 -36.41 22.69 -7.53
CA GLU A 230 -37.69 22.20 -8.04
C GLU A 230 -38.13 20.86 -7.41
N GLN A 231 -37.18 20.00 -7.01
CA GLN A 231 -37.53 18.74 -6.33
C GLN A 231 -38.09 18.95 -4.91
N ASN A 232 -37.58 19.94 -4.17
CA ASN A 232 -38.09 20.23 -2.81
C ASN A 232 -39.53 20.79 -2.80
N LEU A 233 -39.94 21.52 -3.85
CA LEU A 233 -41.34 21.98 -3.97
C LEU A 233 -42.33 20.86 -4.27
N ARG A 234 -41.91 19.74 -4.88
CA ARG A 234 -42.79 18.61 -5.17
C ARG A 234 -43.06 17.73 -3.95
N LEU A 235 -42.13 17.66 -3.00
CA LEU A 235 -42.28 16.84 -1.79
C LEU A 235 -43.25 17.46 -0.76
N ASN A 236 -43.31 18.79 -0.66
CA ASN A 236 -44.17 19.48 0.31
C ASN A 236 -45.67 19.50 -0.04
N LYS A 237 -46.07 19.11 -1.25
CA LYS A 237 -47.51 19.08 -1.64
C LYS A 237 -48.25 17.79 -1.26
N ARG A 238 -47.58 16.79 -0.67
CA ARG A 238 -48.19 15.49 -0.34
C ARG A 238 -48.60 15.29 1.13
N GLN A 239 -48.33 16.25 2.01
CA GLN A 239 -48.80 16.18 3.40
C GLN A 239 -49.95 17.17 3.63
N LYS A 240 -51.18 16.74 3.32
CA LYS A 240 -52.39 17.26 3.96
C LYS A 240 -52.86 16.21 4.97
N PRO A 241 -53.04 16.55 6.25
CA PRO A 241 -53.64 15.65 7.21
C PRO A 241 -55.17 15.60 7.00
N MET A 242 -55.72 14.40 6.87
CA MET A 242 -57.12 14.15 7.18
C MET A 242 -57.25 14.02 8.70
N GLU A 243 -57.70 15.08 9.35
CA GLU A 243 -58.37 14.97 10.64
C GLU A 243 -59.86 15.17 10.39
N SER A 244 -60.60 14.07 10.45
CA SER A 244 -62.06 14.02 10.46
C SER A 244 -62.46 12.91 11.43
N GLU A 245 -63.11 13.36 12.51
CA GLU A 245 -64.19 12.68 13.23
C GLU A 245 -63.89 11.32 13.88
N ARG A 246 -63.64 11.36 15.20
CA ARG A 246 -64.58 10.88 16.23
C ARG A 246 -64.06 11.10 17.64
#